data_AF-A0A661XAJ8-F1
#
_entry.id   AF-A0A661XAJ8-F1
#
_cell.length_a   1.000
_cell.length_b   1.000
_cell.length_c   1.000
_cell.angle_alpha   90.00
_cell.angle_beta   90.00
_cell.angle_gamma   90.00
#
_symmetry.space_group_name_H-M   'P 1'
#
loop_
_entity.id
_entity.type
_entity.pdbx_description
1 polymer ?
#
loop_
_entity_poly.entity_id
_entity_poly.type
_entity_poly.pdbx_seq_one_letter_code
_entity_poly.pdbx_strand_id
1 'polypeptide(L)'
;METVLIKIGYALASLFLIFNYGLLLIGFTMKIIARVHGRIGPPFWQPYVDISKSLSMRTAIQHGIMYYLGPVFRFTGGVGLYLLIPAVFGSVWLQNFSFSGDLLLVLYFIFFGMLGMALG
;
A
#
# COMPACT_ATOMS: atom_id res chain seq x y z
N MET A 1 -2.83 22.77 -18.04
CA MET A 1 -3.25 22.44 -16.66
C MET A 1 -4.27 21.31 -16.63
N GLU A 2 -5.23 21.25 -17.56
CA GLU A 2 -6.21 20.15 -17.66
C GLU A 2 -5.58 18.75 -17.79
N THR A 3 -4.48 18.61 -18.54
CA THR A 3 -3.77 17.33 -18.73
C THR A 3 -3.10 16.82 -17.45
N VAL A 4 -2.69 17.70 -16.54
CA VAL A 4 -2.08 17.31 -15.26
C VAL A 4 -3.16 16.87 -14.28
N LEU A 5 -4.29 17.59 -14.24
CA LEU A 5 -5.43 17.24 -13.40
C LEU A 5 -5.99 15.86 -13.77
N ILE A 6 -6.10 15.57 -15.07
CA ILE A 6 -6.54 14.27 -15.57
C ILE A 6 -5.57 13.14 -15.16
N LYS A 7 -4.25 13.38 -15.25
CA LYS A 7 -3.24 12.41 -14.80
C LYS A 7 -3.29 12.15 -13.30
N ILE A 8 -3.51 13.19 -12.48
CA ILE A 8 -3.70 13.04 -11.03
C ILE A 8 -4.96 12.23 -10.74
N GLY A 9 -6.05 12.48 -11.48
CA GLY A 9 -7.28 11.69 -11.38
C GLY A 9 -7.05 10.21 -11.67
N TYR A 10 -6.31 9.88 -12.73
CA TYR A 10 -5.95 8.50 -13.06
C TYR A 10 -5.03 7.86 -12.01
N ALA A 11 -4.05 8.61 -11.48
CA ALA A 11 -3.16 8.11 -10.43
C ALA A 11 -3.92 7.82 -9.12
N LEU A 12 -4.90 8.64 -8.75
CA LEU A 12 -5.74 8.38 -7.57
C LEU A 12 -6.67 7.18 -7.79
N ALA A 13 -7.25 7.05 -8.99
CA ALA A 13 -8.08 5.91 -9.35
C ALA A 13 -7.27 4.60 -9.35
N SER A 14 -6.05 4.62 -9.88
CA SER A 14 -5.15 3.46 -9.89
C SER A 14 -4.71 3.08 -8.48
N LEU A 15 -4.38 4.05 -7.63
CA LEU A 15 -4.06 3.83 -6.21
C LEU A 15 -5.24 3.21 -5.45
N PHE A 16 -6.46 3.69 -5.69
CA PHE A 16 -7.65 3.12 -5.06
C PHE A 16 -7.88 1.67 -5.51
N LEU A 17 -7.70 1.38 -6.80
CA LEU A 17 -7.84 0.04 -7.35
C LEU A 17 -6.80 -0.92 -6.76
N ILE A 18 -5.52 -0.54 -6.76
CA ILE A 18 -4.44 -1.39 -6.25
C ILE A 18 -4.57 -1.61 -4.73
N PHE A 19 -5.01 -0.59 -3.99
CA PHE A 19 -5.26 -0.71 -2.55
C PHE A 19 -6.33 -1.77 -2.26
N ASN A 20 -7.47 -1.72 -2.96
CA ASN A 20 -8.52 -2.71 -2.82
C ASN A 20 -8.07 -4.11 -3.26
N TYR A 21 -7.35 -4.20 -4.38
CA TYR A 21 -6.79 -5.47 -4.85
C TYR A 21 -5.83 -6.08 -3.83
N GLY A 22 -4.94 -5.28 -3.24
CA GLY A 22 -4.02 -5.71 -2.20
C GLY A 22 -4.73 -6.27 -0.96
N LEU A 23 -5.79 -5.60 -0.50
CA LEU A 23 -6.58 -6.08 0.66
C LEU A 23 -7.27 -7.41 0.37
N LEU A 24 -7.87 -7.56 -0.82
CA LEU A 24 -8.48 -8.82 -1.23
C LEU A 24 -7.46 -9.96 -1.34
N LEU A 25 -6.25 -9.67 -1.83
CA LEU A 25 -5.16 -10.65 -1.94
C LEU A 25 -4.70 -11.14 -0.57
N ILE A 26 -4.60 -10.24 0.43
CA ILE A 26 -4.33 -10.61 1.83
C ILE A 26 -5.41 -11.55 2.36
N GLY A 27 -6.69 -11.20 2.18
CA GLY A 27 -7.81 -12.03 2.63
C GLY A 27 -7.82 -13.41 1.97
N PHE A 28 -7.50 -13.48 0.68
CA PHE A 28 -7.35 -14.74 -0.05
C PHE A 28 -6.18 -15.58 0.47
N THR A 29 -5.04 -14.94 0.74
CA THR A 29 -3.84 -15.59 1.27
C THR A 29 -4.10 -16.19 2.64
N MET A 30 -4.76 -15.44 3.54
CA MET A 30 -5.15 -15.94 4.86
C MET A 30 -6.07 -17.17 4.76
N LYS A 31 -6.96 -17.19 3.77
CA LYS A 31 -7.83 -18.33 3.51
C LYS A 31 -7.03 -19.54 3.02
N ILE A 32 -6.08 -19.35 2.09
CA ILE A 32 -5.18 -20.43 1.64
C ILE A 32 -4.40 -21.01 2.82
N ILE A 33 -3.73 -20.16 3.59
CA ILE A 33 -2.93 -20.58 4.76
C ILE A 33 -3.79 -21.38 5.74
N ALA A 34 -5.01 -20.92 6.02
CA ALA A 34 -5.92 -21.63 6.90
C ALA A 34 -6.35 -23.00 6.37
N ARG A 35 -6.58 -23.13 5.06
CA ARG A 35 -6.88 -24.43 4.42
C ARG A 35 -5.69 -25.38 4.50
N VAL A 36 -4.47 -24.89 4.29
CA VAL A 36 -3.23 -25.68 4.43
C VAL A 36 -3.08 -26.19 5.88
N HIS A 37 -3.48 -25.38 6.86
CA HIS A 37 -3.49 -25.78 8.27
C HIS A 37 -4.72 -26.61 8.69
N GLY A 38 -5.57 -27.04 7.75
CA GLY A 38 -6.71 -27.92 8.04
C GLY A 38 -7.92 -27.25 8.71
N ARG A 39 -8.05 -25.91 8.65
CA ARG A 39 -9.19 -25.18 9.23
C ARG A 39 -9.96 -24.35 8.20
N ILE A 40 -11.23 -24.06 8.49
CA ILE A 40 -12.06 -23.14 7.70
C ILE A 40 -11.62 -21.72 8.07
N GLY A 41 -10.76 -21.12 7.24
CA GLY A 41 -10.18 -19.79 7.49
C GLY A 41 -11.18 -18.63 7.50
N PRO A 42 -10.69 -17.40 7.79
CA PRO A 42 -11.51 -16.20 7.81
C PRO A 42 -12.11 -15.86 6.42
N PRO A 43 -13.17 -15.03 6.36
CA PRO A 43 -13.76 -14.59 5.11
C PRO A 43 -12.81 -13.66 4.33
N PHE A 44 -13.00 -13.54 3.01
CA PHE A 44 -12.09 -12.78 2.14
C PHE A 44 -12.11 -11.27 2.40
N TRP A 45 -13.19 -10.74 2.96
CA TRP A 45 -13.33 -9.32 3.32
C TRP A 45 -12.82 -9.00 4.75
N GLN A 46 -12.28 -9.98 5.49
CA GLN A 46 -11.78 -9.77 6.85
C GLN A 46 -10.78 -8.60 6.97
N PRO A 47 -9.81 -8.41 6.04
CA PRO A 47 -8.83 -7.33 6.15
C PRO A 47 -9.46 -5.92 6.22
N TYR A 48 -10.63 -5.72 5.59
CA TYR A 48 -11.34 -4.45 5.66
C TYR A 48 -11.89 -4.17 7.07
N VAL A 49 -12.40 -5.22 7.73
CA VAL A 49 -12.90 -5.14 9.12
C VAL A 49 -11.74 -4.91 10.09
N ASP A 50 -10.59 -5.54 9.83
CA ASP A 50 -9.42 -5.39 10.70
C ASP A 50 -8.85 -3.97 10.65
N ILE A 51 -8.86 -3.32 9.49
CA ILE A 51 -8.46 -1.91 9.34
C ILE A 51 -9.42 -0.97 10.09
N SER A 52 -10.73 -1.12 9.87
CA SER A 52 -11.71 -0.25 10.54
C SER A 52 -11.69 -0.42 12.05
N LYS A 53 -11.50 -1.66 12.52
CA LYS A 53 -11.29 -1.96 13.93
C LYS A 53 -10.01 -1.30 14.45
N SER A 54 -8.88 -1.45 13.76
CA SER A 54 -7.60 -0.86 14.19
C SER A 54 -7.69 0.66 14.35
N LEU A 55 -8.36 1.34 13.41
CA LEU A 55 -8.58 2.79 13.46
C LEU A 55 -9.53 3.23 14.59
N SER A 56 -10.43 2.35 15.03
CA SER A 56 -11.42 2.66 16.07
C SER A 56 -10.87 2.49 17.50
N MET A 57 -9.77 1.76 17.65
CA MET A 57 -9.14 1.51 18.95
C MET A 57 -8.31 2.72 19.39
N ARG A 58 -8.44 3.12 20.67
CA ARG A 58 -7.60 4.17 21.24
C ARG A 58 -6.21 3.60 21.55
N THR A 59 -5.18 4.24 21.03
CA THR A 59 -3.78 3.94 21.35
C THR A 59 -3.36 4.68 22.62
N ALA A 60 -2.89 3.95 23.63
CA ALA A 60 -2.40 4.53 24.89
C ALA A 60 -0.86 4.69 24.92
N ILE A 61 -0.17 4.14 23.92
CA ILE A 61 1.29 4.04 23.89
C ILE A 61 1.85 5.15 23.00
N GLN A 62 2.80 5.91 23.52
CA GLN A 62 3.49 6.98 22.80
C GLN A 62 4.99 6.89 23.06
N HIS A 63 5.80 6.66 22.01
CA HIS A 63 7.27 6.61 22.11
C HIS A 63 7.90 7.73 21.26
N GLY A 64 7.80 8.97 21.76
CA GLY A 64 8.38 10.14 21.10
C GLY A 64 7.84 10.41 19.69
N ILE A 65 8.48 11.34 18.98
CA ILE A 65 8.07 11.76 17.62
C ILE A 65 8.28 10.63 16.61
N MET A 66 9.33 9.82 16.81
CA MET A 66 9.72 8.78 15.85
C MET A 66 8.66 7.68 15.70
N TYR A 67 7.99 7.32 16.79
CA TYR A 67 6.88 6.36 16.78
C TYR A 67 5.74 6.77 15.83
N TYR A 68 5.44 8.07 15.74
CA TYR A 68 4.42 8.58 14.82
C TYR A 68 4.90 8.67 13.37
N LEU A 69 6.21 8.85 13.17
CA LEU A 69 6.80 8.94 11.83
C LEU A 69 6.96 7.56 11.16
N GLY A 70 7.13 6.48 11.93
CA GLY A 70 7.27 5.12 11.41
C GLY A 70 6.15 4.72 10.41
N PRO A 71 4.86 4.78 10.80
CA PRO A 71 3.74 4.50 9.92
C PRO A 71 3.69 5.41 8.67
N VAL A 72 4.05 6.69 8.82
CA VAL A 72 4.06 7.66 7.73
C VAL A 72 5.13 7.30 6.69
N PHE A 73 6.33 6.93 7.12
CA PHE A 73 7.41 6.51 6.22
C PHE A 73 7.06 5.21 5.50
N ARG A 74 6.45 4.24 6.20
CA ARG A 74 6.01 2.99 5.58
C ARG A 74 4.94 3.21 4.51
N PHE A 75 3.96 4.06 4.79
CA PHE A 75 2.90 4.40 3.84
C PHE A 75 3.46 5.14 2.62
N THR A 76 4.31 6.15 2.85
CA THR A 76 4.94 6.95 1.79
C THR A 76 5.85 6.09 0.90
N GLY A 77 6.62 5.15 1.48
CA GLY A 77 7.45 4.22 0.74
C GLY A 77 6.63 3.31 -0.19
N GLY A 78 5.53 2.74 0.31
CA GLY A 78 4.65 1.87 -0.49
C GLY A 78 3.93 2.61 -1.62
N VAL A 79 3.36 3.79 -1.35
CA VAL A 79 2.68 4.62 -2.36
C VAL A 79 3.68 5.14 -3.39
N GLY A 80 4.83 5.64 -2.95
CA GLY A 80 5.88 6.14 -3.83
C GLY A 80 6.39 5.07 -4.78
N LEU A 81 6.61 3.84 -4.29
CA LEU A 81 7.03 2.71 -5.11
C LEU A 81 6.03 2.40 -6.24
N TYR A 82 4.74 2.35 -5.93
CA TYR A 82 3.70 2.04 -6.93
C TYR A 82 3.55 3.13 -8.00
N LEU A 83 3.73 4.40 -7.63
CA LEU A 83 3.60 5.51 -8.59
C LEU A 83 4.76 5.55 -9.61
N LEU A 84 5.93 5.03 -9.22
CA LEU A 84 7.15 5.04 -10.02
C LEU A 84 7.29 3.80 -10.90
N ILE A 85 6.74 2.66 -10.49
CA ILE A 85 6.77 1.41 -11.26
C ILE A 85 5.53 1.34 -12.19
N PRO A 86 5.69 1.09 -13.50
CA PRO A 86 4.56 0.82 -14.37
C PRO A 86 3.87 -0.50 -13.98
N ALA A 87 2.66 -0.43 -13.45
CA ALA A 87 1.91 -1.62 -13.02
C ALA A 87 1.37 -2.45 -14.20
N VAL A 88 1.02 -1.81 -15.33
CA VAL A 88 0.53 -2.47 -16.55
C VAL A 88 1.12 -1.80 -17.78
N PHE A 89 1.87 -2.57 -18.58
CA PHE A 89 2.41 -2.11 -19.85
C PHE A 89 1.28 -1.87 -20.86
N GLY A 90 1.20 -0.66 -21.43
CA GLY A 90 0.23 -0.33 -22.50
C GLY A 90 -1.10 0.30 -22.09
N SER A 91 -1.39 0.51 -20.79
CA SER A 91 -2.60 1.22 -20.36
C SER A 91 -2.30 2.69 -20.00
N VAL A 92 -3.00 3.63 -20.67
CA VAL A 92 -2.89 5.08 -20.44
C VAL A 92 -3.25 5.47 -19.01
N TRP A 93 -4.11 4.68 -18.35
CA TRP A 93 -4.58 4.93 -16.99
C TRP A 93 -3.63 4.39 -15.90
N LEU A 94 -2.80 3.38 -16.20
CA LEU A 94 -1.93 2.70 -15.22
C LEU A 94 -0.43 3.02 -15.40
N GLN A 95 -0.08 3.89 -16.35
CA GLN A 95 1.30 4.36 -16.52
C GLN A 95 1.74 5.37 -15.45
N ASN A 96 0.82 5.90 -14.63
CA ASN A 96 1.09 6.84 -13.52
C ASN A 96 2.16 7.90 -13.90
N PHE A 97 3.39 7.76 -13.39
CA PHE A 97 4.54 8.62 -13.69
C PHE A 97 5.78 7.82 -14.16
N SER A 98 5.56 6.67 -14.81
CA SER A 98 6.59 5.70 -15.24
C SER A 98 7.73 6.26 -16.10
N PHE A 99 7.63 7.48 -16.64
CA PHE A 99 8.68 8.10 -17.44
C PHE A 99 9.84 8.71 -16.62
N SER A 100 9.73 8.80 -15.29
CA SER A 100 10.77 9.38 -14.40
C SER A 100 11.30 8.44 -13.31
N GLY A 101 10.85 7.19 -13.24
CA GLY A 101 11.33 6.23 -12.26
C GLY A 101 12.55 5.46 -12.75
N ASP A 102 13.76 5.93 -12.42
CA ASP A 102 14.97 5.13 -12.60
C ASP A 102 15.03 3.99 -11.56
N LEU A 103 15.69 2.89 -11.90
CA LEU A 103 15.83 1.68 -11.09
C LEU A 103 16.47 2.00 -9.73
N LEU A 104 17.38 2.97 -9.71
CA LEU A 104 18.03 3.48 -8.51
C LEU A 104 17.03 4.23 -7.59
N LEU A 105 16.16 5.07 -8.14
CA LEU A 105 15.10 5.76 -7.40
C LEU A 105 14.14 4.76 -6.75
N VAL A 106 13.75 3.72 -7.49
CA VAL A 106 12.89 2.63 -7.00
C VAL A 106 13.53 1.92 -5.81
N LEU A 107 14.82 1.62 -5.87
CA LEU A 107 15.56 1.00 -4.76
C LEU A 107 15.57 1.88 -3.49
N TYR A 108 15.76 3.19 -3.64
CA TYR A 108 15.69 4.11 -2.50
C TYR A 108 14.31 4.09 -1.81
N PHE A 109 13.22 4.04 -2.57
CA PHE A 109 11.88 3.96 -1.99
C PHE A 109 11.61 2.64 -1.25
N ILE A 110 12.21 1.52 -1.70
CA ILE A 110 12.13 0.25 -0.98
C ILE A 110 12.83 0.36 0.39
N PHE A 111 14.06 0.89 0.43
CA PHE A 111 14.78 1.09 1.69
C PHE A 111 14.05 2.08 2.61
N PHE A 112 13.52 3.15 2.03
CA PHE A 112 12.74 4.13 2.79
C PHE A 112 11.49 3.51 3.43
N GLY A 113 10.79 2.62 2.73
CA GLY A 113 9.66 1.87 3.29
C GLY A 113 10.06 0.92 4.43
N MET A 114 11.26 0.34 4.39
CA MET A 114 11.78 -0.51 5.46
C MET A 114 12.14 0.27 6.73
N LEU A 115 12.67 1.50 6.60
CA LEU A 115 12.95 2.37 7.76
C LEU A 115 11.71 2.61 8.61
N GLY A 116 10.53 2.73 8.00
CA GLY A 116 9.27 2.89 8.73
C GLY A 116 8.94 1.74 9.68
N MET A 117 9.40 0.51 9.42
CA MET A 117 9.22 -0.64 10.31
C MET A 117 10.24 -0.69 11.46
N ALA A 118 11.39 -0.06 11.30
CA ALA A 118 12.43 -0.01 12.32
C ALA A 118 12.24 1.13 13.32
N LEU A 119 11.51 2.17 12.92
CA LEU A 119 11.31 3.41 13.67
C LEU A 119 9.99 3.47 14.45
N GLY A 120 8.99 2.68 14.03
CA GLY A 120 7.66 2.59 14.62
C GLY A 120 7.51 1.46 15.63
#